data_AF-X8JCT8-F1
#
_entry.id   AF-X8JCT8-F1
#
_cell.length_a   1.000
_cell.length_b   1.000
_cell.length_c   1.000
_cell.angle_alpha   90.00
_cell.angle_beta   90.00
_cell.angle_gamma   90.00
#
_symmetry.space_group_name_H-M   'P 1'
#
loop_
_entity.id
_entity.type
_entity.pdbx_description
1 polymer ?
#
loop_
_entity_poly.entity_id
_entity_poly.type
_entity_poly.pdbx_seq_one_letter_code
_entity_poly.pdbx_strand_id
1 'polypeptide(L)'
;MCASALRQLGLRATYFGAANERFGGCGSVLDVNERPSSIHPPYPASFGYLREECIMILRRFYMTENSNAPIPKAKVKRVLKTFISDPNGAKQSPSTTLQ
;
A
#
# COMPACT_ATOMS: atom_id res chain seq x y z
N MET A 1 3.53 -10.72 4.18
CA MET A 1 2.56 -11.84 4.12
C MET A 1 1.84 -11.88 2.78
N CYS A 2 0.90 -10.95 2.50
CA CYS A 2 0.05 -11.01 1.31
C CYS A 2 0.84 -11.10 0.00
N ALA A 3 1.87 -10.26 -0.20
CA ALA A 3 2.69 -10.30 -1.40
C ALA A 3 3.33 -11.67 -1.69
N SER A 4 3.73 -12.41 -0.65
CA SER A 4 4.26 -13.79 -0.78
C SER A 4 3.15 -14.76 -1.17
N ALA A 5 1.99 -14.68 -0.53
CA ALA A 5 0.85 -15.53 -0.87
C ALA A 5 0.41 -15.33 -2.33
N LEU A 6 0.33 -14.08 -2.80
CA LEU A 6 -0.01 -13.76 -4.19
C LEU A 6 1.01 -14.36 -5.18
N ARG A 7 2.29 -14.36 -4.80
CA ARG A 7 3.36 -14.97 -5.59
C ARG A 7 3.22 -16.49 -5.67
N GLN A 8 2.95 -17.14 -4.53
CA GLN A 8 2.77 -18.58 -4.44
C GLN A 8 1.53 -19.06 -5.23
N LEU A 9 0.47 -18.24 -5.25
CA LEU A 9 -0.74 -18.49 -6.04
C LEU A 9 -0.55 -18.25 -7.54
N GLY A 10 0.59 -17.73 -7.99
CA GLY A 10 0.88 -17.53 -9.41
C GLY A 10 0.07 -16.40 -10.06
N LEU A 11 -0.21 -15.33 -9.33
CA LEU A 11 -0.87 -14.16 -9.92
C LEU A 11 0.01 -13.49 -10.97
N ARG A 12 -0.63 -13.10 -12.09
CA ARG A 12 0.07 -12.46 -13.22
C ARG A 12 0.50 -11.03 -12.95
N ALA A 13 -0.27 -10.29 -12.16
CA ALA A 13 0.00 -8.89 -11.83
C ALA A 13 -0.86 -8.45 -10.63
N THR A 14 -0.43 -7.38 -9.95
CA THR A 14 -1.25 -6.70 -8.94
C THR A 14 -1.30 -5.19 -9.20
N TYR A 15 -2.46 -4.61 -8.93
CA TYR A 15 -2.74 -3.18 -9.07
C TYR A 15 -3.39 -2.69 -7.78
N PHE A 16 -2.85 -1.64 -7.18
CA PHE A 16 -3.37 -1.12 -5.91
C PHE A 16 -3.21 0.40 -5.81
N GLY A 17 -3.94 1.03 -4.89
CA GLY A 17 -3.93 2.49 -4.82
C GLY A 17 -2.74 3.06 -4.06
N ALA A 18 -2.78 2.97 -2.73
CA ALA A 18 -1.72 3.51 -1.89
C ALA A 18 -0.71 2.44 -1.46
N ALA A 19 0.57 2.81 -1.42
CA ALA A 19 1.62 2.03 -0.80
C ALA A 19 1.37 1.81 0.71
N ASN A 20 1.87 0.70 1.25
CA ASN A 20 1.77 0.39 2.67
C ASN A 20 3.12 0.63 3.35
N GLU A 21 3.21 1.77 4.06
CA GLU A 21 4.45 2.24 4.71
C GLU A 21 4.93 1.38 5.88
N ARG A 22 4.08 0.51 6.43
CA ARG A 22 4.43 -0.31 7.60
C ARG A 22 4.76 -1.75 7.25
N PHE A 23 4.02 -2.33 6.29
CA PHE A 23 4.04 -3.76 6.02
C PHE A 23 4.00 -4.11 4.52
N GLY A 24 4.24 -3.15 3.62
CA GLY A 24 4.09 -3.39 2.19
C GLY A 24 5.17 -4.32 1.64
N GLY A 25 4.72 -5.32 0.88
CA GLY A 25 5.56 -6.36 0.29
C GLY A 25 5.79 -6.22 -1.22
N CYS A 26 5.43 -5.07 -1.79
CA CYS A 26 5.60 -4.74 -3.21
C CYS A 26 6.42 -3.44 -3.35
N GLY A 27 7.50 -3.33 -2.58
CA GLY A 27 8.52 -2.28 -2.68
C GLY A 27 8.42 -1.06 -1.78
N SER A 28 7.35 -0.90 -0.99
CA SER A 28 7.32 0.16 0.02
C SER A 28 8.11 -0.16 1.28
N VAL A 29 8.18 -1.45 1.68
CA VAL A 29 9.03 -1.91 2.80
C VAL A 29 9.93 -3.06 2.36
N LEU A 30 9.38 -4.04 1.64
CA LEU A 30 10.11 -5.17 1.07
C LEU A 30 9.63 -5.44 -0.37
N ASP A 31 10.53 -5.90 -1.24
CA ASP A 31 10.23 -6.29 -2.62
C ASP A 31 9.94 -7.80 -2.74
N VAL A 32 8.94 -8.31 -2.03
CA VAL A 32 8.64 -9.75 -2.03
C VAL A 32 8.10 -10.23 -3.38
N ASN A 33 7.44 -9.35 -4.13
CA ASN A 33 6.95 -9.64 -5.48
C ASN A 33 8.08 -9.90 -6.49
N GLU A 34 9.25 -9.28 -6.32
CA GLU A 34 10.35 -9.32 -7.30
C GLU A 34 11.63 -9.99 -6.80
N ARG A 35 11.83 -10.10 -5.49
CA ARG A 35 13.02 -10.73 -4.89
C ARG A 35 13.33 -12.10 -5.53
N PRO A 36 14.60 -12.46 -5.75
CA PRO A 36 14.96 -13.79 -6.25
C PRO A 36 14.35 -14.92 -5.42
N SER A 37 13.76 -15.91 -6.09
CA SER A 37 13.23 -17.14 -5.48
C SER A 37 13.42 -18.28 -6.46
N SER A 38 13.85 -19.44 -5.97
CA SER A 38 13.99 -20.66 -6.76
C SER A 38 12.67 -21.40 -6.99
N ILE A 39 11.62 -21.07 -6.22
CA ILE A 39 10.37 -21.83 -6.20
C ILE A 39 9.25 -21.07 -6.91
N HIS A 40 9.14 -19.76 -6.68
CA HIS A 40 8.02 -18.97 -7.18
C HIS A 40 8.51 -17.82 -8.09
N PRO A 41 7.99 -17.69 -9.32
CA PRO A 41 8.37 -16.60 -10.22
C PRO A 41 7.93 -15.24 -9.67
N PRO A 42 8.60 -14.14 -10.05
CA PRO A 42 8.18 -12.79 -9.65
C PRO A 42 6.88 -12.38 -10.37
N TYR A 43 6.22 -11.33 -9.87
CA TYR A 43 5.08 -10.71 -10.56
C TYR A 43 5.17 -9.17 -10.52
N PRO A 44 4.71 -8.49 -11.59
CA PRO A 44 4.65 -7.04 -11.64
C PRO A 44 3.59 -6.50 -10.67
N ALA A 45 3.98 -5.48 -9.91
CA ALA A 45 3.12 -4.78 -8.97
C ALA A 45 3.10 -3.29 -9.33
N SER A 46 1.94 -2.77 -9.74
CA SER A 46 1.75 -1.36 -10.07
C SER A 46 0.89 -0.68 -9.01
N PHE A 47 1.25 0.55 -8.64
CA PHE A 47 0.51 1.31 -7.63
C PHE A 47 0.31 2.77 -7.99
N GLY A 48 -0.57 3.45 -7.25
CA GLY A 48 -0.92 4.87 -7.43
C GLY A 48 -2.37 5.09 -7.86
N TYR A 49 -3.11 4.04 -8.20
CA TYR A 49 -4.50 4.12 -8.68
C TYR A 49 -5.45 4.59 -7.59
N LEU A 50 -6.04 5.78 -7.72
CA LEU A 50 -6.92 6.34 -6.68
C LEU A 50 -6.21 6.41 -5.31
N ARG A 51 -4.92 6.78 -5.31
CA ARG A 51 -4.08 6.81 -4.11
C ARG A 51 -4.71 7.66 -3.01
N GLU A 52 -5.20 8.85 -3.35
CA GLU A 52 -5.74 9.80 -2.37
C GLU A 52 -7.01 9.25 -1.72
N GLU A 53 -7.89 8.65 -2.52
CA GLU A 53 -9.11 8.00 -2.07
C GLU A 53 -8.80 6.82 -1.15
N CYS A 54 -7.85 5.97 -1.51
CA CYS A 54 -7.39 4.87 -0.66
C CYS A 54 -6.86 5.37 0.70
N ILE A 55 -6.04 6.43 0.69
CA ILE A 55 -5.52 7.04 1.93
C ILE A 55 -6.66 7.63 2.76
N MET A 56 -7.62 8.32 2.14
CA MET A 56 -8.75 8.93 2.84
C MET A 56 -9.68 7.89 3.45
N ILE A 57 -9.94 6.77 2.77
CA ILE A 57 -10.69 5.64 3.31
C ILE A 57 -10.00 5.11 4.57
N LEU A 58 -8.68 4.90 4.51
CA LEU A 58 -7.92 4.39 5.65
C LEU A 58 -7.88 5.38 6.82
N ARG A 59 -7.74 6.68 6.55
CA ARG A 59 -7.79 7.72 7.59
C ARG A 59 -9.14 7.76 8.28
N ARG A 60 -10.25 7.70 7.51
CA ARG A 60 -11.61 7.61 8.06
C ARG A 60 -11.79 6.37 8.92
N PHE A 61 -11.32 5.21 8.46
CA PHE A 61 -11.32 3.98 9.25
C PHE A 61 -10.60 4.15 10.59
N TYR A 62 -9.45 4.83 10.63
CA TYR A 62 -8.75 5.05 11.90
C TYR A 62 -9.42 6.07 12.83
N MET A 63 -10.31 6.92 12.32
CA MET A 63 -11.14 7.79 13.15
C MET A 63 -12.24 7.01 13.87
N THR A 64 -12.76 5.94 13.28
CA THR A 64 -13.83 5.15 13.91
C THR A 64 -13.32 4.33 15.10
N GLU A 65 -14.26 3.98 15.99
CA GLU A 65 -14.01 3.07 17.11
C GLU A 65 -14.47 1.65 16.75
N ASN A 66 -13.80 0.65 17.33
CA ASN A 66 -14.22 -0.74 17.19
C ASN A 66 -15.06 -1.10 18.41
N SER A 67 -16.39 -1.17 18.25
CA SER A 67 -17.33 -1.55 19.32
C SER A 67 -17.10 -2.96 19.85
N ASN A 68 -16.42 -3.83 19.08
CA ASN A 68 -16.11 -5.21 19.46
C ASN A 68 -14.74 -5.34 20.13
N ALA A 69 -14.06 -4.22 20.43
CA ALA A 69 -12.77 -4.26 21.09
C ALA A 69 -12.91 -4.83 22.51
N PRO A 70 -12.18 -5.91 22.87
CA PRO A 70 -12.26 -6.50 24.21
C PRO A 70 -11.91 -5.51 25.33
N ILE A 71 -11.06 -4.53 25.01
CA ILE A 71 -10.73 -3.41 25.88
C ILE A 71 -10.98 -2.12 25.07
N PRO A 72 -12.09 -1.41 25.34
CA PRO A 72 -12.42 -0.18 24.65
C PRO A 72 -11.34 0.89 24.88
N LYS A 73 -10.89 1.53 23.80
CA LYS A 73 -9.98 2.68 23.86
C LYS A 73 -10.64 3.85 23.18
N ALA A 74 -11.14 4.79 23.98
CA ALA A 74 -11.78 6.00 23.49
C ALA A 74 -10.79 6.85 22.67
N LYS A 75 -11.22 7.34 21.51
CA LYS A 75 -10.39 8.11 20.56
C LYS A 75 -10.77 9.59 20.55
N VAL A 76 -10.86 10.21 21.72
CA VAL A 76 -11.53 11.51 21.94
C VAL A 76 -10.86 12.73 21.26
N LYS A 77 -9.63 12.63 20.74
CA LYS A 77 -8.88 13.79 20.18
C LYS A 77 -8.35 13.61 18.75
N ARG A 78 -8.99 12.80 17.90
CA ARG A 78 -8.50 12.61 16.53
C ARG A 78 -9.12 13.60 15.56
N VAL A 79 -8.27 14.40 14.91
CA VAL A 79 -8.65 15.27 13.79
C VAL A 79 -8.30 14.58 12.48
N LEU A 80 -9.27 14.49 11.57
CA LEU A 80 -9.06 13.93 10.24
C LEU A 80 -8.15 14.88 9.44
N LYS A 81 -6.95 14.41 9.11
CA LYS A 81 -6.07 15.12 8.17
C LYS A 81 -6.60 14.86 6.75
N THR A 82 -6.93 15.92 6.01
CA THR A 82 -7.43 15.82 4.63
C THR A 82 -6.33 16.04 3.60
N PHE A 83 -5.31 16.83 3.93
CA PHE A 83 -4.17 17.05 3.04
C PHE A 83 -3.32 15.78 2.86
N ILE A 84 -3.00 15.45 1.63
CA ILE A 84 -2.15 14.32 1.24
C ILE A 84 -1.01 14.90 0.39
N SER A 85 0.22 14.73 0.86
CA SER A 85 1.39 15.18 0.11
C SER A 85 1.62 14.31 -1.13
N ASP A 86 2.13 14.94 -2.19
CA ASP A 86 2.63 14.24 -3.36
C ASP A 86 3.87 13.42 -3.02
N PRO A 87 3.98 12.18 -3.52
CA PRO A 87 5.18 11.36 -3.33
C PRO A 87 6.39 11.90 -4.13
N ASN A 88 6.17 12.74 -5.16
CA ASN A 88 7.19 13.23 -6.09
C ASN A 88 8.19 14.26 -5.51
N GLY A 89 8.14 14.57 -4.21
CA GLY A 89 9.25 15.22 -3.51
C GLY A 89 10.44 14.27 -3.26
N ALA A 90 10.28 12.96 -3.49
CA ALA A 90 11.33 11.95 -3.37
C ALA A 90 11.23 10.95 -4.54
N LYS A 91 12.02 11.20 -5.60
CA LYS A 91 12.25 10.38 -6.81
C LYS A 91 11.16 10.42 -7.88
N GLN A 92 11.35 11.29 -8.87
CA GLN A 92 10.81 11.12 -10.22
C GLN A 92 11.41 9.85 -10.85
N SER A 93 10.57 8.98 -11.44
CA SER A 93 11.02 7.98 -12.41
C SER A 93 11.26 8.66 -13.76
N PRO A 94 12.21 8.16 -14.59
CA PRO A 94 12.58 8.80 -15.84
C PRO A 94 11.42 8.78 -16.83
N SER A 95 11.17 9.93 -17.45
CA SER A 95 10.29 10.10 -18.58
C SER A 95 10.74 9.23 -19.75
N THR A 96 9.94 8.22 -20.11
CA THR A 96 10.07 7.53 -21.40
C THR A 96 9.73 8.53 -22.50
N THR A 97 10.76 9.00 -23.20
CA THR A 97 10.63 9.73 -24.45
C THR A 97 10.12 8.76 -25.50
N LEU A 98 8.91 8.97 -26.00
CA LEU A 98 8.46 8.39 -27.26
C LEU A 98 9.19 9.14 -28.38
N GLN A 99 10.10 8.43 -29.04
CA GLN A 99 10.48 8.72 -30.43
C GLN A 99 9.52 7.98 -31.36
#